data_AF-A0A1F5JD58-F1
#
_entry.id   AF-A0A1F5JD58-F1
#
_cell.length_a   1.000
_cell.length_b   1.000
_cell.length_c   1.000
_cell.angle_alpha   90.00
_cell.angle_beta   90.00
_cell.angle_gamma   90.00
#
_symmetry.space_group_name_H-M   'P 1'
#
loop_
_entity.id
_entity.type
_entity.pdbx_description
1 polymer ?
#
loop_
_entity_poly.entity_id
_entity_poly.type
_entity_poly.pdbx_seq_one_letter_code
_entity_poly.pdbx_strand_id
1 'polypeptide(L)'
;MVEILEPINVWVLFEKSAVRPLVFFWKGRQIKINKINLVHTSQNGSSTAYHFSVSAQGNFYRLAFDTKSLKWFLEAVEEDTQ
;
A
#
# COMPACT_ATOMS: atom_id res chain seq x y z
N MET A 1 -14.45 4.42 -1.55
CA MET A 1 -13.13 4.72 -0.94
C MET A 1 -13.03 6.16 -0.46
N VAL A 2 -12.48 6.35 0.75
CA VAL A 2 -12.08 7.63 1.34
C VAL A 2 -10.60 7.87 1.07
N GLU A 3 -10.25 9.02 0.48
CA GLU A 3 -8.85 9.45 0.26
C GLU A 3 -8.20 9.89 1.57
N ILE A 4 -6.94 9.49 1.79
CA ILE A 4 -6.18 9.70 3.02
C ILE A 4 -4.85 10.43 2.75
N LEU A 5 -4.04 9.92 1.80
CA LEU A 5 -2.74 10.47 1.41
C LEU A 5 -1.75 10.67 2.58
N GLU A 6 -1.72 9.74 3.54
CA GLU A 6 -0.85 9.81 4.72
C GLU A 6 0.42 8.96 4.55
N PRO A 7 1.60 9.43 5.00
CA PRO A 7 2.80 8.61 5.04
C PRO A 7 2.66 7.49 6.08
N ILE A 8 3.10 6.29 5.73
CA ILE A 8 3.01 5.10 6.59
C ILE A 8 4.32 4.31 6.60
N ASN A 9 4.51 3.51 7.65
CA ASN A 9 5.57 2.50 7.67
C ASN A 9 5.02 1.17 7.14
N VAL A 10 5.84 0.44 6.39
CA VAL A 10 5.45 -0.84 5.77
C VAL A 10 6.59 -1.84 5.92
N TRP A 11 6.26 -3.04 6.42
CA TRP A 11 7.13 -4.19 6.28
C TRP A 11 6.89 -4.83 4.92
N VAL A 12 7.96 -4.96 4.17
CA VAL A 12 7.95 -5.37 2.78
C VAL A 12 8.90 -6.52 2.55
N LEU A 13 8.50 -7.45 1.68
CA LEU A 13 9.38 -8.46 1.11
C LEU A 13 9.77 -8.02 -0.29
N PHE A 14 11.07 -7.84 -0.52
CA PHE A 14 11.62 -7.77 -1.86
C PHE A 14 11.80 -9.21 -2.36
N GLU A 15 10.81 -9.68 -3.13
CA GLU A 15 10.74 -11.04 -3.64
C GLU A 15 11.23 -11.06 -5.09
N LYS A 16 12.52 -11.37 -5.28
CA LYS A 16 13.20 -11.30 -6.59
C LYS A 16 13.06 -9.89 -7.18
N SER A 17 12.29 -9.74 -8.27
CA SER A 17 12.05 -8.48 -8.97
C SER A 17 10.71 -7.82 -8.58
N ALA A 18 10.05 -8.29 -7.51
CA ALA A 18 8.78 -7.77 -7.06
C ALA A 18 8.86 -7.20 -5.64
N VAL A 19 8.05 -6.17 -5.38
CA VAL A 19 7.86 -5.58 -4.06
C VAL A 19 6.54 -6.12 -3.52
N ARG A 20 6.58 -6.79 -2.36
CA ARG A 20 5.40 -7.39 -1.74
C ARG A 20 5.17 -6.82 -0.34
N PRO A 21 4.21 -5.91 -0.14
CA PRO A 21 3.88 -5.42 1.19
C PRO A 21 3.23 -6.53 2.02
N LEU A 22 3.67 -6.69 3.26
CA LEU A 22 3.19 -7.73 4.18
C LEU A 22 2.35 -7.15 5.33
N VAL A 23 2.81 -6.03 5.89
CA VAL A 23 2.21 -5.37 7.04
C VAL A 23 2.41 -3.88 6.89
N PHE A 24 1.40 -3.07 7.21
CA PHE A 24 1.58 -1.62 7.32
C PHE A 24 1.08 -1.11 8.67
N PHE A 25 1.57 0.06 9.07
CA PHE A 25 1.25 0.67 10.35
C PHE A 25 0.46 1.94 10.12
N TRP A 26 -0.77 2.00 10.65
CA TRP A 26 -1.65 3.15 10.51
C TRP A 26 -2.45 3.37 11.78
N LYS A 27 -2.53 4.63 12.25
CA LYS A 27 -3.21 5.03 13.51
C LYS A 27 -2.83 4.17 14.73
N GLY A 28 -1.53 3.88 14.88
CA GLY A 28 -1.00 3.07 15.97
C GLY A 28 -1.33 1.57 15.89
N ARG A 29 -1.97 1.11 14.80
CA ARG A 29 -2.30 -0.31 14.58
C ARG A 29 -1.34 -0.95 13.60
N GLN A 30 -0.98 -2.20 13.87
CA GLN A 30 -0.30 -3.07 12.92
C GLN A 30 -1.35 -3.80 12.07
N ILE A 31 -1.41 -3.51 10.79
CA ILE A 31 -2.40 -4.06 9.87
C ILE A 31 -1.72 -5.07 8.94
N LYS A 32 -1.96 -6.36 9.21
CA LYS A 32 -1.47 -7.46 8.37
C LYS A 32 -2.30 -7.57 7.10
N ILE A 33 -1.63 -7.58 5.95
CA ILE A 33 -2.27 -7.73 4.65
C ILE A 33 -2.70 -9.19 4.46
N ASN A 34 -3.99 -9.40 4.18
CA ASN A 34 -4.53 -10.73 3.88
C ASN A 34 -4.30 -11.11 2.41
N LYS A 35 -4.54 -10.16 1.51
CA LYS A 35 -4.46 -10.38 0.06
C LYS A 35 -4.04 -9.11 -0.66
N ILE A 36 -3.20 -9.25 -1.67
CA ILE A 36 -2.94 -8.21 -2.67
C ILE A 36 -3.88 -8.49 -3.84
N ASN A 37 -4.78 -7.55 -4.14
CA ASN A 37 -5.81 -7.69 -5.16
C ASN A 37 -5.36 -7.16 -6.52
N LEU A 38 -4.62 -6.05 -6.51
CA LEU A 38 -4.11 -5.41 -7.73
C LEU A 38 -2.76 -4.78 -7.45
N VAL A 39 -1.87 -4.87 -8.44
CA VAL A 39 -0.60 -4.14 -8.47
C VAL A 39 -0.52 -3.42 -9.81
N HIS A 40 -0.21 -2.13 -9.78
CA HIS A 40 0.15 -1.39 -10.98
C HIS A 40 1.24 -0.37 -10.66
N THR A 41 1.85 0.20 -11.69
CA THR A 41 2.89 1.21 -11.56
C THR A 41 2.50 2.48 -12.30
N SER A 42 2.82 3.63 -11.73
CA SER A 42 2.75 4.92 -12.40
C SER A 42 4.15 5.53 -12.54
N GLN A 43 4.32 6.41 -13.51
CA GLN A 43 5.56 7.17 -13.70
C GLN A 43 5.31 8.63 -13.28
N ASN A 44 6.01 9.08 -12.25
CA ASN A 44 6.00 10.47 -11.78
C ASN A 44 7.32 11.14 -12.19
N GLY A 45 7.37 11.58 -13.45
CA GLY A 45 8.59 12.09 -14.05
C GLY A 45 9.64 10.99 -14.18
N SER A 46 10.71 11.07 -13.37
CA SER A 46 11.78 10.06 -13.32
C SER A 46 11.63 9.02 -12.21
N SER A 47 10.62 9.14 -11.33
CA SER A 47 10.35 8.11 -10.32
C SER A 47 9.22 7.18 -10.77
N THR A 48 9.38 5.89 -10.49
CA THR A 48 8.29 4.92 -10.58
C THR A 48 7.63 4.80 -9.22
N ALA A 49 6.30 4.87 -9.17
CA ALA A 49 5.53 4.56 -7.99
C ALA A 49 4.79 3.23 -8.19
N TYR A 50 4.89 2.34 -7.20
CA TYR A 50 4.09 1.12 -7.16
C TYR A 50 2.82 1.39 -6.38
N HIS A 51 1.68 0.98 -6.92
CA HIS A 51 0.38 1.06 -6.27
C HIS A 51 -0.15 -0.34 -5.99
N PHE A 52 -0.62 -0.56 -4.77
CA PHE A 52 -1.13 -1.83 -4.28
C PHE A 52 -2.54 -1.66 -3.76
N SER A 53 -3.51 -2.35 -4.35
CA SER A 53 -4.82 -2.54 -3.75
C SER A 53 -4.80 -3.81 -2.90
N VAL A 54 -5.05 -3.70 -1.61
CA VAL A 54 -4.92 -4.81 -0.65
C VAL A 54 -6.18 -4.95 0.19
N SER A 55 -6.49 -6.19 0.59
CA SER A 55 -7.51 -6.47 1.60
C SER A 55 -6.83 -6.77 2.93
N ALA A 56 -7.30 -6.13 4.00
CA ALA A 56 -6.85 -6.42 5.35
C ALA A 56 -8.00 -6.21 6.35
N GLN A 57 -8.25 -7.18 7.23
CA GLN A 57 -9.19 -7.05 8.36
C GLN A 57 -10.57 -6.49 7.97
N GLY A 58 -11.18 -7.00 6.89
CA GLY A 58 -12.51 -6.54 6.43
C GLY A 58 -12.52 -5.14 5.79
N ASN A 59 -11.37 -4.65 5.35
CA ASN A 59 -11.24 -3.37 4.66
C ASN A 59 -10.40 -3.53 3.39
N PHE A 60 -10.61 -2.62 2.44
CA PHE A 60 -9.76 -2.40 1.28
C PHE A 60 -8.88 -1.17 1.49
N TYR A 61 -7.61 -1.28 1.15
CA TYR A 61 -6.64 -0.20 1.22
C TYR A 61 -5.93 -0.03 -0.11
N ARG A 62 -5.60 1.21 -0.47
CA ARG A 62 -4.65 1.54 -1.53
C ARG A 62 -3.37 2.05 -0.92
N LEU A 63 -2.25 1.39 -1.20
CA LEU A 63 -0.93 1.79 -0.75
C LEU A 63 -0.09 2.22 -1.95
N ALA A 64 0.73 3.24 -1.80
CA ALA A 64 1.73 3.63 -2.78
C ALA A 64 3.15 3.54 -2.21
N PHE A 65 4.09 3.11 -3.05
CA PHE A 65 5.52 3.10 -2.76
C PHE A 65 6.27 3.87 -3.85
N ASP A 66 6.90 4.98 -3.47
CA ASP A 66 7.75 5.77 -4.38
C ASP A 66 9.20 5.24 -4.32
N THR A 67 9.69 4.75 -5.45
CA THR A 67 11.01 4.11 -5.56
C THR A 67 12.19 5.06 -5.39
N LYS A 68 11.97 6.37 -5.54
CA LYS A 68 13.02 7.38 -5.49
C LYS A 68 13.24 7.89 -4.08
N SER A 69 12.16 8.16 -3.37
CA SER A 69 12.15 8.67 -2.00
C SER A 69 12.09 7.57 -0.94
N LEU A 70 11.80 6.33 -1.35
CA LEU A 70 11.59 5.17 -0.50
C LEU A 70 10.43 5.35 0.50
N LYS A 71 9.49 6.25 0.19
CA LYS A 71 8.33 6.55 1.02
C LYS A 71 7.14 5.68 0.65
N TRP A 72 6.40 5.28 1.68
CA TRP A 72 5.10 4.64 1.55
C TRP A 72 3.98 5.58 1.95
N PHE A 73 2.86 5.49 1.24
CA PHE A 73 1.65 6.24 1.52
C PHE A 73 0.44 5.32 1.60
N LEU A 74 -0.46 5.59 2.54
CA LEU A 74 -1.84 5.13 2.47
C LEU A 74 -2.60 6.13 1.62
N GLU A 75 -2.94 5.73 0.40
CA GLU A 75 -3.68 6.59 -0.53
C GLU A 75 -5.15 6.66 -0.14
N ALA A 76 -5.78 5.52 0.11
CA ALA A 76 -7.20 5.46 0.42
C ALA A 76 -7.59 4.21 1.22
N VAL A 77 -8.76 4.26 1.87
CA VAL A 77 -9.38 3.16 2.60
C VAL A 77 -10.88 3.05 2.29
N GLU A 78 -11.42 1.84 2.31
CA GLU A 78 -12.85 1.54 2.21
C GLU A 78 -13.19 0.35 3.10
N GLU A 79 -14.30 0.45 3.83
CA GLU A 79 -14.85 -0.69 4.56
C GLU A 79 -15.46 -1.67 3.54
N ASP A 80 -15.21 -2.97 3.74
CA ASP A 80 -15.84 -4.02 2.93
C ASP A 80 -17.28 -4.20 3.41
N THR A 81 -18.21 -3.41 2.86
CA THR A 81 -19.64 -3.66 3.04
C THR A 81 -20.05 -4.87 2.21
N GLN A 82 -20.27 -6.00 2.89
CA GLN A 82 -20.92 -7.17 2.33
C GLN A 82 -22.37 -6.89 1.94
#